data_AF-A0A352NTS9-F1
#
_entry.id   AF-A0A352NTS9-F1
#
_cell.length_a   1.000
_cell.length_b   1.000
_cell.length_c   1.000
_cell.angle_alpha   90.00
_cell.angle_beta   90.00
_cell.angle_gamma   90.00
#
_symmetry.space_group_name_H-M   'P 1'
#
loop_
_entity.id
_entity.type
_entity.pdbx_description
1 polymer ?
#
loop_
_entity_poly.entity_id
_entity_poly.type
_entity_poly.pdbx_seq_one_letter_code
_entity_poly.pdbx_strand_id
1 'polypeptide(L)'
;MFPMSIRFIYGRAGSGKSHYCLNSVKNKIYGGDERNLVIIVPEQFSFQAEKNLVETVGERGMLKAQVLSFRRMAERVLAEVGGGTRKNINDAGRSVLLYKIIEENKDKLKVFGRAAKKKGFINLISDAIIELKRYKISPGILKDSADNIEGVSLKNKLEDISVI
;
A
#
# COMPACT_ATOMS: atom_id res chain seq x y z
N MET A 1 12.06 2.99 -30.32
CA MET A 1 12.12 2.50 -28.93
C MET A 1 12.74 3.60 -28.08
N PHE A 2 11.96 4.30 -27.26
CA PHE A 2 12.50 5.38 -26.42
C PHE A 2 13.28 4.75 -25.25
N PRO A 3 14.52 5.18 -24.96
CA PRO A 3 15.26 4.67 -23.82
C PRO A 3 14.51 5.03 -22.53
N MET A 4 14.20 4.02 -21.70
CA MET A 4 13.74 4.26 -20.34
C MET A 4 14.89 4.83 -19.54
N SER A 5 14.85 6.13 -19.27
CA SER A 5 15.82 6.83 -18.43
C SER A 5 15.26 7.04 -17.03
N ILE A 6 16.06 6.77 -16.01
CA ILE A 6 15.75 7.15 -14.62
C ILE A 6 16.44 8.48 -14.32
N ARG A 7 15.71 9.42 -13.70
CA ARG A 7 16.25 10.70 -13.24
C ARG A 7 15.94 10.88 -11.76
N PHE A 8 16.98 11.07 -10.96
CA PHE A 8 16.85 11.43 -9.55
C PHE A 8 16.78 12.95 -9.40
N ILE A 9 15.72 13.44 -8.74
CA ILE A 9 15.54 14.85 -8.39
C ILE A 9 15.58 14.95 -6.87
N TYR A 10 16.65 15.53 -6.33
CA TYR A 10 16.91 15.58 -4.88
C TYR A 10 17.29 17.00 -4.45
N GLY A 11 17.14 17.28 -3.15
CA GLY A 11 17.40 18.60 -2.58
C GLY A 11 16.63 18.81 -1.27
N ARG A 12 17.07 19.79 -0.47
CA ARG A 12 16.47 20.11 0.85
C ARG A 12 14.98 20.46 0.74
N ALA A 13 14.24 20.42 1.85
CA ALA A 13 12.89 20.99 1.89
C ALA A 13 12.92 22.45 1.39
N GLY A 14 11.91 22.87 0.61
CA GLY A 14 11.86 24.22 0.01
C GLY A 14 12.68 24.42 -1.27
N SER A 15 13.49 23.46 -1.72
CA SER A 15 14.31 23.58 -2.95
C SER A 15 13.54 23.60 -4.29
N GLY A 16 12.20 23.57 -4.27
CA GLY A 16 11.41 23.64 -5.50
C GLY A 16 11.25 22.31 -6.27
N LYS A 17 11.57 21.15 -5.69
CA LYS A 17 11.43 19.83 -6.35
C LYS A 17 10.05 19.60 -6.96
N SER A 18 8.97 19.86 -6.20
CA SER A 18 7.60 19.69 -6.69
C SER A 18 7.31 20.61 -7.88
N HIS A 19 7.73 21.87 -7.79
CA HIS A 19 7.59 22.85 -8.86
C HIS A 19 8.36 22.44 -10.12
N TYR A 20 9.58 21.91 -9.96
CA TYR A 20 10.36 21.36 -11.06
C TYR A 20 9.65 20.19 -11.76
N CYS A 21 9.09 19.25 -11.00
CA CYS A 21 8.35 18.12 -11.57
C CYS A 21 7.12 18.58 -12.36
N LEU A 22 6.34 19.51 -11.82
CA LEU A 22 5.15 20.06 -12.50
C LEU A 22 5.50 20.81 -13.78
N ASN A 23 6.55 21.65 -13.76
CA ASN A 23 7.01 22.33 -14.98
C ASN A 23 7.61 21.36 -16.00
N SER A 24 8.25 20.28 -15.55
CA SER A 24 8.71 19.23 -16.47
C SER A 24 7.54 18.55 -17.18
N VAL A 25 6.42 18.34 -16.48
CA VAL A 25 5.17 17.83 -17.08
C VAL A 25 4.61 18.84 -18.07
N LYS A 26 4.50 20.11 -17.69
CA LYS A 26 4.08 21.21 -18.58
C LYS A 26 4.88 21.23 -19.88
N ASN A 27 6.21 21.24 -19.77
CA ASN A 27 7.10 21.32 -20.93
C ASN A 27 6.95 20.10 -21.85
N LYS A 28 6.67 18.91 -21.31
CA LYS A 28 6.38 17.73 -22.15
C LYS A 28 5.05 17.86 -22.89
N ILE A 29 4.00 18.30 -22.21
CA ILE A 29 2.66 18.48 -22.82
C ILE A 29 2.73 19.47 -23.98
N TYR A 30 3.32 20.65 -23.74
CA TYR A 30 3.39 21.72 -24.74
C TYR A 30 4.55 21.57 -25.74
N GLY A 31 5.52 20.71 -25.42
CA GLY A 31 6.60 20.32 -26.34
C GLY A 31 6.18 19.23 -27.34
N GLY A 32 4.90 18.84 -27.37
CA GLY A 32 4.37 17.88 -28.34
C GLY A 32 4.51 16.41 -27.95
N ASP A 33 4.77 16.08 -26.67
CA ASP A 33 4.75 14.68 -26.22
C ASP A 33 3.33 14.09 -26.39
N GLU A 34 3.24 12.96 -27.07
CA GLU A 34 1.97 12.26 -27.33
C GLU A 34 1.55 11.35 -26.17
N ARG A 35 2.45 11.09 -25.21
CA ARG A 35 2.19 10.16 -24.11
C ARG A 35 1.39 10.82 -22.99
N ASN A 36 0.57 10.00 -22.34
CA ASN A 36 -0.06 10.36 -21.07
C ASN A 36 0.98 10.34 -19.93
N LEU A 37 0.96 11.38 -19.10
CA LEU A 37 1.87 11.59 -17.99
C LEU A 37 1.16 11.27 -16.68
N VAL A 38 1.87 10.65 -15.75
CA VAL A 38 1.34 10.28 -14.43
C VAL A 38 2.23 10.87 -13.35
N ILE A 39 1.61 11.59 -12.42
CA ILE A 39 2.24 12.05 -11.19
C ILE A 39 1.74 11.18 -10.05
N ILE A 40 2.64 10.40 -9.45
CA ILE A 40 2.32 9.57 -8.29
C ILE A 40 2.64 10.35 -7.02
N VAL A 41 1.65 10.46 -6.12
CA VAL A 41 1.81 11.10 -4.81
C VAL A 41 1.20 10.24 -3.69
N PRO A 42 1.61 10.43 -2.43
CA PRO A 42 0.88 9.85 -1.30
C PRO A 42 -0.58 10.31 -1.32
N GLU A 43 -1.48 9.43 -0.87
CA GLU A 43 -2.92 9.66 -0.95
C GLU A 43 -3.36 10.95 -0.25
N GLN A 44 -2.71 11.29 0.87
CA GLN A 44 -2.95 12.50 1.65
C GLN A 44 -2.65 13.81 0.89
N PHE A 45 -1.83 13.75 -0.15
CA PHE A 45 -1.43 14.92 -0.95
C PHE A 45 -2.10 14.99 -2.32
N SER A 46 -2.96 14.02 -2.65
CA SER A 46 -3.58 13.91 -3.98
C SER A 46 -4.30 15.18 -4.43
N PHE A 47 -5.19 15.73 -3.58
CA PHE A 47 -5.95 16.94 -3.90
C PHE A 47 -5.04 18.15 -4.16
N GLN A 48 -4.05 18.39 -3.29
CA GLN A 48 -3.12 19.52 -3.46
C GLN A 48 -2.28 19.37 -4.73
N ALA A 49 -1.81 18.16 -5.03
CA ALA A 49 -1.05 17.88 -6.24
C ALA A 49 -1.90 18.08 -7.51
N GLU A 50 -3.17 17.71 -7.48
CA GLU A 50 -4.12 17.92 -8.58
C GLU A 50 -4.37 19.42 -8.82
N LYS A 51 -4.63 20.18 -7.75
CA LYS A 51 -4.75 21.65 -7.84
C LYS A 51 -3.50 22.28 -8.46
N ASN A 52 -2.32 21.93 -7.96
CA ASN A 52 -1.05 22.47 -8.46
C ASN A 52 -0.81 22.09 -9.93
N LEU A 53 -1.25 20.89 -10.35
CA LEU A 53 -1.15 20.47 -11.74
C LEU A 53 -2.02 21.35 -12.64
N VAL A 54 -3.30 21.53 -12.30
CA VAL A 54 -4.23 22.39 -13.05
C VAL A 54 -3.69 23.81 -13.16
N GLU A 55 -3.19 24.39 -12.07
CA GLU A 55 -2.59 25.73 -12.07
C GLU A 55 -1.36 25.84 -12.97
N THR A 56 -0.58 24.75 -13.10
CA THR A 56 0.66 24.74 -13.88
C THR A 56 0.41 24.51 -15.38
N VAL A 57 -0.42 23.53 -15.74
CA VAL A 57 -0.64 23.06 -17.12
C VAL A 57 -1.94 23.54 -17.76
N GLY A 58 -2.81 24.20 -16.98
CA GLY A 58 -4.14 24.62 -17.43
C GLY A 58 -5.10 23.44 -17.67
N GLU A 59 -6.39 23.76 -17.86
CA GLU A 59 -7.45 22.78 -18.05
C GLU A 59 -7.19 21.83 -19.22
N ARG A 60 -6.74 22.35 -20.37
CA ARG A 60 -6.44 21.52 -21.56
C ARG A 60 -5.27 20.55 -21.33
N GLY A 61 -4.33 20.89 -20.44
CA GLY A 61 -3.19 20.04 -20.09
C GLY A 61 -3.58 18.84 -19.24
N MET A 62 -4.71 18.91 -18.51
CA MET A 62 -5.20 17.83 -17.63
C MET A 62 -5.61 16.56 -18.41
N LEU A 63 -5.96 16.69 -19.69
CA LEU A 63 -6.27 15.53 -20.52
C LEU A 63 -5.03 14.63 -20.76
N LYS A 64 -3.83 15.22 -20.70
CA LYS A 64 -2.56 14.51 -20.91
C LYS A 64 -1.81 14.18 -19.63
N ALA A 65 -2.19 14.74 -18.48
CA ALA A 65 -1.52 14.49 -17.20
C ALA A 65 -2.50 14.27 -16.06
N GLN A 66 -2.24 13.23 -15.26
CA GLN A 66 -3.09 12.86 -14.13
C GLN A 66 -2.30 12.69 -12.85
N VAL A 67 -2.94 12.98 -11.72
CA VAL A 67 -2.41 12.73 -10.38
C VAL A 67 -3.04 11.44 -9.83
N LEU A 68 -2.20 10.48 -9.46
CA LEU A 68 -2.64 9.20 -8.89
C LEU A 68 -1.95 8.94 -7.55
N SER A 69 -2.67 8.29 -6.63
CA SER A 69 -2.03 7.57 -5.53
C SER A 69 -1.72 6.14 -5.95
N PHE A 70 -0.86 5.44 -5.21
CA PHE A 70 -0.63 4.01 -5.44
C PHE A 70 -1.94 3.21 -5.39
N ARG A 71 -2.87 3.56 -4.50
CA ARG A 71 -4.19 2.93 -4.41
C ARG A 71 -4.99 3.12 -5.69
N ARG A 72 -5.16 4.38 -6.14
CA ARG A 72 -5.92 4.70 -7.37
C ARG A 72 -5.26 4.09 -8.62
N MET A 73 -3.93 4.05 -8.67
CA MET A 73 -3.20 3.40 -9.74
C MET A 73 -3.48 1.89 -9.79
N ALA A 74 -3.44 1.22 -8.63
CA ALA A 74 -3.75 -0.21 -8.55
C ALA A 74 -5.20 -0.50 -8.97
N GLU A 75 -6.16 0.31 -8.51
CA GLU A 75 -7.57 0.21 -8.90
C GLU A 75 -7.76 0.37 -10.42
N ARG A 76 -7.09 1.36 -11.02
CA ARG A 76 -7.14 1.57 -12.47
C ARG A 76 -6.59 0.39 -13.25
N VAL A 77 -5.42 -0.11 -12.86
CA VAL A 77 -4.82 -1.29 -13.51
C VAL A 77 -5.76 -2.50 -13.40
N LEU A 78 -6.31 -2.77 -12.21
CA LEU A 78 -7.24 -3.88 -11.99
C LEU A 78 -8.59 -3.72 -12.72
N ALA A 79 -9.00 -2.48 -13.01
CA ALA A 79 -10.17 -2.22 -13.84
C ALA A 79 -9.89 -2.50 -15.32
N GLU A 80 -8.68 -2.24 -15.79
CA GLU A 80 -8.25 -2.46 -17.18
C GLU A 80 -7.92 -3.93 -17.47
N VAL A 81 -7.18 -4.61 -16.58
CA VAL A 81 -6.73 -6.00 -16.79
C VAL A 81 -7.57 -7.06 -16.07
N GLY A 82 -8.59 -6.63 -15.33
CA GLY A 82 -9.43 -7.49 -14.49
C GLY A 82 -8.87 -7.69 -13.07
N GLY A 83 -9.71 -8.25 -12.19
CA GLY A 83 -9.40 -8.49 -10.78
C GLY A 83 -10.02 -7.48 -9.80
N GLY A 84 -10.58 -6.36 -10.29
CA GLY A 84 -11.28 -5.35 -9.48
C GLY A 84 -12.69 -5.73 -9.01
N THR A 85 -13.25 -6.87 -9.46
CA THR A 85 -14.61 -7.32 -9.11
C THR A 85 -14.70 -8.01 -7.75
N ARG A 86 -13.57 -8.25 -7.07
CA ARG A 86 -13.57 -8.85 -5.74
C ARG A 86 -14.07 -7.85 -4.69
N LYS A 87 -15.10 -8.23 -3.93
CA LYS A 87 -15.56 -7.43 -2.78
C LYS A 87 -14.46 -7.37 -1.74
N ASN A 88 -13.96 -6.17 -1.46
CA ASN A 88 -13.03 -5.93 -0.36
C ASN A 88 -13.77 -6.06 0.97
N ILE A 89 -13.14 -6.74 1.93
CA ILE A 89 -13.63 -6.82 3.30
C ILE A 89 -13.31 -5.49 4.02
N ASN A 90 -14.33 -4.89 4.64
CA ASN A 90 -14.12 -3.73 5.49
C ASN A 90 -13.48 -4.15 6.83
N ASP A 91 -13.07 -3.18 7.62
CA ASP A 91 -12.34 -3.45 8.87
C ASP A 91 -13.20 -4.23 9.88
N ALA A 92 -14.50 -3.93 9.98
CA ALA A 92 -15.42 -4.67 10.84
C ALA A 92 -15.56 -6.14 10.43
N GLY A 93 -15.77 -6.40 9.14
CA GLY A 93 -15.84 -7.75 8.60
C GLY A 93 -14.53 -8.51 8.79
N ARG A 94 -13.39 -7.84 8.65
CA ARG A 94 -12.07 -8.41 8.92
C ARG A 94 -11.93 -8.82 10.38
N SER A 95 -12.37 -7.98 11.31
CA SER A 95 -12.33 -8.31 12.75
C SER A 95 -13.22 -9.51 13.08
N VAL A 96 -14.42 -9.61 12.49
CA VAL A 96 -15.30 -10.78 12.66
C VAL A 96 -14.65 -12.04 12.11
N LEU A 97 -14.04 -11.96 10.91
CA LEU A 97 -13.36 -13.09 10.29
C LEU A 97 -12.15 -13.55 11.11
N LEU A 98 -11.32 -12.61 11.58
CA LEU A 98 -10.17 -12.92 12.43
C LEU A 98 -10.58 -13.55 13.75
N TYR A 99 -11.64 -13.03 14.39
CA TYR A 99 -12.19 -13.62 15.61
C TYR A 99 -12.61 -15.07 15.37
N LYS A 100 -13.32 -15.34 14.27
CA LYS A 100 -13.74 -16.69 13.88
C LYS A 100 -12.55 -17.63 13.65
N ILE A 101 -11.54 -17.19 12.88
CA ILE A 101 -10.33 -17.98 12.57
C ILE A 101 -9.58 -18.36 13.86
N ILE A 102 -9.46 -17.40 14.79
CA ILE A 102 -8.78 -17.62 16.07
C ILE A 102 -9.56 -18.60 16.95
N GLU A 103 -10.89 -18.49 17.02
CA GLU A 103 -11.71 -19.42 17.82
C GLU A 103 -11.70 -20.84 17.22
N GLU A 104 -11.76 -20.99 15.89
CA GLU A 104 -11.68 -22.29 15.20
C GLU A 104 -10.33 -22.99 15.33
N ASN A 105 -9.24 -22.23 15.50
CA ASN A 105 -7.88 -22.77 15.64
C ASN A 105 -7.35 -22.71 17.07
N LYS A 106 -8.18 -22.35 18.05
CA LYS A 106 -7.78 -22.05 19.42
C LYS A 106 -6.95 -23.14 20.09
N ASP A 107 -7.26 -24.41 19.84
CA ASP A 107 -6.54 -25.55 20.42
C ASP A 107 -5.15 -25.77 19.80
N LYS A 108 -4.90 -25.18 18.62
CA LYS A 108 -3.59 -25.20 17.93
C LYS A 108 -2.72 -24.00 18.30
N LEU A 109 -3.31 -22.95 18.88
CA LEU A 109 -2.61 -21.71 19.24
C LEU A 109 -1.93 -21.86 20.61
N LYS A 110 -0.64 -21.58 20.66
CA LYS A 110 0.20 -21.70 21.87
C LYS A 110 0.05 -20.50 22.81
N VAL A 111 -0.20 -19.31 22.28
CA VAL A 111 -0.24 -18.04 23.02
C VAL A 111 -1.58 -17.32 22.81
N PHE A 112 -2.05 -17.23 21.57
CA PHE A 112 -3.14 -16.35 21.20
C PHE A 112 -4.53 -16.88 21.51
N GLY A 113 -4.71 -18.20 21.65
CA GLY A 113 -6.01 -18.80 21.99
C GLY A 113 -6.61 -18.27 23.29
N ARG A 114 -5.76 -17.91 24.28
CA ARG A 114 -6.21 -17.27 25.54
C ARG A 114 -6.36 -15.76 25.42
N ALA A 115 -5.53 -15.12 24.60
CA ALA A 115 -5.53 -13.66 24.41
C ALA A 115 -6.69 -13.17 23.54
N ALA A 116 -7.25 -14.03 22.70
CA ALA A 116 -8.39 -13.77 21.80
C ALA A 116 -9.58 -13.07 22.46
N LYS A 117 -9.85 -13.39 23.73
CA LYS A 117 -10.97 -12.84 24.51
C LYS A 117 -10.71 -11.43 25.05
N LYS A 118 -9.47 -10.93 24.97
CA LYS A 118 -9.13 -9.60 25.48
C LYS A 118 -9.59 -8.53 24.49
N LYS A 119 -10.20 -7.47 25.03
CA LYS A 119 -10.61 -6.29 24.24
C LYS A 119 -9.40 -5.72 23.49
N GLY A 120 -9.56 -5.47 22.19
CA GLY A 120 -8.52 -4.89 21.33
C GLY A 120 -7.50 -5.89 20.76
N PHE A 121 -7.48 -7.15 21.22
CA PHE A 121 -6.54 -8.15 20.70
C PHE A 121 -6.73 -8.43 19.21
N ILE A 122 -7.99 -8.51 18.75
CA ILE A 122 -8.29 -8.71 17.32
C ILE A 122 -7.74 -7.57 16.46
N ASN A 123 -7.83 -6.33 16.92
CA ASN A 123 -7.30 -5.17 16.19
C ASN A 123 -5.77 -5.25 16.13
N LEU A 124 -5.11 -5.60 17.24
CA LEU A 124 -3.66 -5.80 17.27
C LEU A 124 -3.18 -6.85 16.27
N ILE A 125 -3.86 -8.00 16.20
CA ILE A 125 -3.54 -9.06 15.23
C ILE A 125 -3.83 -8.61 13.80
N SER A 126 -4.93 -7.90 13.58
CA SER A 126 -5.24 -7.31 12.26
C SER A 126 -4.12 -6.38 11.80
N ASP A 127 -3.65 -5.48 12.67
CA ASP A 127 -2.58 -4.52 12.34
C ASP A 127 -1.26 -5.24 12.05
N ALA A 128 -0.91 -6.25 12.84
CA ALA A 128 0.28 -7.08 12.59
C ALA A 128 0.20 -7.80 11.23
N ILE A 129 -0.95 -8.39 10.87
CA ILE A 129 -1.13 -9.05 9.56
C ILE A 129 -1.05 -8.03 8.41
N ILE A 130 -1.60 -6.82 8.59
CA ILE A 130 -1.49 -5.74 7.58
C ILE A 130 -0.02 -5.37 7.38
N GLU A 131 0.75 -5.25 8.46
CA GLU A 131 2.17 -4.92 8.40
C GLU A 131 2.96 -6.02 7.69
N LEU A 132 2.75 -7.29 8.07
CA LEU A 132 3.39 -8.44 7.42
C LEU A 132 3.11 -8.48 5.91
N LYS A 133 1.85 -8.25 5.50
CA LYS A 133 1.49 -8.15 4.08
C LYS A 133 2.18 -6.99 3.38
N ARG A 134 2.31 -5.83 4.04
CA ARG A 134 3.01 -4.65 3.48
C ARG A 134 4.49 -4.93 3.22
N TYR A 135 5.13 -5.69 4.10
CA TYR A 135 6.52 -6.14 3.95
C TYR A 135 6.67 -7.43 3.13
N LYS A 136 5.59 -7.94 2.53
CA LYS A 136 5.55 -9.20 1.76
C LYS A 136 6.05 -10.41 2.54
N ILE A 137 5.82 -10.43 3.86
CA ILE A 137 6.13 -11.55 4.72
C ILE A 137 4.97 -12.56 4.65
N SER A 138 5.26 -13.75 4.14
CA SER A 138 4.29 -14.84 4.03
C SER A 138 4.28 -15.68 5.31
N PRO A 139 3.21 -16.47 5.55
CA PRO A 139 3.20 -17.44 6.65
C PRO A 139 4.35 -18.44 6.60
N GLY A 140 4.86 -18.79 5.41
CA GLY A 140 6.03 -19.65 5.25
C GLY A 140 7.29 -19.01 5.83
N ILE A 141 7.55 -17.74 5.48
CA ILE A 141 8.69 -16.98 6.02
C ILE A 141 8.63 -16.90 7.55
N LEU A 142 7.42 -16.73 8.11
CA LEU A 142 7.24 -16.70 9.57
C LEU A 142 7.59 -18.04 10.22
N LYS A 143 7.18 -19.16 9.62
CA LYS A 143 7.52 -20.51 10.12
C LYS A 143 9.02 -20.76 10.06
N ASP A 144 9.65 -20.48 8.93
CA ASP A 144 11.09 -20.68 8.74
C ASP A 144 11.90 -19.79 9.72
N SER A 145 11.42 -18.57 9.99
CA SER A 145 12.04 -17.67 10.97
C SER A 145 11.86 -18.18 12.40
N ALA A 146 10.71 -18.76 12.73
CA ALA A 146 10.42 -19.29 14.07
C ALA A 146 11.35 -20.44 14.46
N ASP A 147 11.83 -21.23 13.50
CA ASP A 147 12.78 -22.32 13.75
C ASP A 147 14.18 -21.84 14.13
N ASN A 148 14.54 -20.61 13.73
CA ASN A 148 15.83 -19.99 14.00
C ASN A 148 15.83 -19.09 15.24
N ILE A 149 14.73 -19.04 16.01
CA ILE A 149 14.59 -18.19 17.20
C ILE A 149 14.77 -19.01 18.47
N GLU A 150 15.74 -18.62 19.29
CA GLU A 150 15.99 -19.23 20.61
C GLU A 150 14.89 -18.90 21.63
N GLY A 151 14.29 -17.71 21.53
CA GLY A 151 13.27 -17.24 22.46
C GLY A 151 11.91 -17.91 22.27
N VAL A 152 11.56 -18.86 23.14
CA VAL A 152 10.28 -19.61 23.13
C VAL A 152 9.04 -18.71 23.01
N SER A 153 9.03 -17.57 23.71
CA SER A 153 7.90 -16.63 23.69
C SER A 153 7.67 -16.02 22.31
N LEU A 154 8.73 -15.60 21.61
CA LEU A 154 8.61 -15.03 20.27
C LEU A 154 8.33 -16.12 19.24
N LYS A 155 9.01 -17.26 19.35
CA LYS A 155 8.77 -18.44 18.51
C LYS A 155 7.28 -18.82 18.49
N ASN A 156 6.69 -19.01 19.67
CA ASN A 156 5.29 -19.39 19.78
C ASN A 156 4.33 -18.33 19.21
N LYS A 157 4.66 -17.03 19.33
CA LYS A 157 3.84 -15.97 18.71
C LYS A 157 3.92 -16.02 17.18
N LEU A 158 5.10 -16.24 16.59
CA LEU A 158 5.24 -16.33 15.13
C LEU A 158 4.51 -17.56 14.58
N GLU A 159 4.60 -18.69 15.26
CA GLU A 159 3.86 -19.90 14.90
C GLU A 159 2.34 -19.64 14.94
N ASP A 160 1.84 -18.98 15.99
CA ASP A 160 0.42 -18.61 16.07
C ASP A 160 0.00 -17.66 14.95
N ILE A 161 0.78 -16.61 14.64
CA ILE A 161 0.48 -15.70 13.50
C ILE A 161 0.47 -16.49 12.18
N SER A 162 1.34 -17.49 12.02
CA SER A 162 1.43 -18.27 10.77
C SER A 162 0.23 -19.18 10.52
N VAL A 163 -0.59 -19.43 11.55
CA VAL A 163 -1.83 -20.23 11.46
C VAL A 163 -3.05 -19.36 11.16
N ILE A 164 -3.04 -18.08 11.56
CA ILE A 164 -4.13 -17.11 11.41
C ILE A 164 -4.09 -16.44 10.03
#